data_AF-A0A7C5AHJ9-F1
#
_entry.id   AF-A0A7C5AHJ9-F1
#
_cell.length_a   1.000
_cell.length_b   1.000
_cell.length_c   1.000
_cell.angle_alpha   90.00
_cell.angle_beta   90.00
_cell.angle_gamma   90.00
#
_symmetry.space_group_name_H-M   'P 1'
#
loop_
_entity.id
_entity.type
_entity.pdbx_description
1 polymer ?
#
loop_
_entity_poly.entity_id
_entity_poly.type
_entity_poly.pdbx_seq_one_letter_code
_entity_poly.pdbx_strand_id
1 'polypeptide(L)'
;RKLLEMGSEDLTFELHADKTTIKGRDLNSLLETLIRMEQLEHAVVRKGVEFESFLKRRHPETGAFPKYMVTIEGSSSEEQRFVYTDSELSQLRNEVEQRIGRQLEIFGDENGSNGESTKLKFRWVEIYAAQSLSRIMASLEKRGLAAYPYYKSDKPFGTLVGENGNRIPISGLSQLLDAVRELGRKGLAIQRYKGLGEMNPDQLYETTMNREKRKLLKVVLEDAARADQMFNILMGEDVEPRRQFIEENAINVRNLDI
;
A
#
# COMPACT_ATOMS: atom_id res chain seq x y z
N ARG A 1 13.13 -6.21 2.59
CA ARG A 1 14.24 -5.67 3.40
C ARG A 1 15.53 -6.43 3.10
N LYS A 2 15.66 -7.72 3.44
CA LYS A 2 16.88 -8.49 3.18
C LYS A 2 17.34 -8.52 1.71
N LEU A 3 16.42 -8.68 0.75
CA LEU A 3 16.76 -8.59 -0.69
C LEU A 3 17.24 -7.20 -1.13
N LEU A 4 16.81 -6.13 -0.45
CA LEU A 4 17.25 -4.78 -0.75
C LEU A 4 18.61 -4.49 -0.13
N GLU A 5 18.85 -4.96 1.10
CA GLU A 5 20.17 -4.89 1.73
C GLU A 5 21.20 -5.58 0.83
N MET A 6 21.00 -6.86 0.51
CA MET A 6 21.87 -7.63 -0.39
C MET A 6 21.98 -7.02 -1.79
N GLY A 7 20.88 -6.47 -2.31
CA GLY A 7 20.88 -5.82 -3.62
C GLY A 7 21.55 -4.46 -3.64
N SER A 8 21.64 -3.74 -2.52
CA SER A 8 22.09 -2.34 -2.46
C SER A 8 23.57 -2.15 -2.19
N GLU A 9 24.25 -3.16 -1.64
CA GLU A 9 25.62 -3.05 -1.11
C GLU A 9 26.60 -2.56 -2.19
N ASP A 10 26.43 -3.04 -3.43
CA ASP A 10 27.34 -2.75 -4.55
C ASP A 10 26.70 -1.93 -5.69
N LEU A 11 25.58 -1.23 -5.41
CA LEU A 11 24.87 -0.43 -6.41
C LEU A 11 25.13 1.07 -6.28
N THR A 12 25.18 1.71 -7.45
CA THR A 12 25.29 3.16 -7.59
C THR A 12 24.13 3.68 -8.42
N PHE A 13 23.40 4.66 -7.89
CA PHE A 13 22.40 5.38 -8.66
C PHE A 13 22.93 6.75 -9.09
N GLU A 14 23.03 6.98 -10.40
CA GLU A 14 23.54 8.22 -11.01
C GLU A 14 22.38 9.04 -11.56
N LEU A 15 22.20 10.28 -11.10
CA LEU A 15 21.20 11.19 -11.64
C LEU A 15 21.73 11.94 -12.88
N HIS A 16 20.94 12.00 -13.95
CA HIS A 16 21.34 12.64 -15.20
C HIS A 16 21.39 14.18 -15.12
N ALA A 17 20.54 14.79 -14.28
CA ALA A 17 20.45 16.25 -14.17
C ALA A 17 21.74 16.87 -13.61
N ASP A 18 22.22 16.35 -12.48
CA ASP A 18 23.32 16.98 -11.73
C ASP A 18 24.58 16.10 -11.65
N LYS A 19 24.59 14.93 -12.28
CA LYS A 19 25.62 13.88 -12.13
C LYS A 19 25.86 13.45 -10.68
N THR A 20 24.91 13.72 -9.79
CA THR A 20 24.94 13.28 -8.40
C THR A 20 24.88 11.75 -8.35
N THR A 21 25.76 11.15 -7.55
CA THR A 21 25.78 9.71 -7.33
C THR A 21 25.31 9.37 -5.92
N ILE A 22 24.36 8.44 -5.82
CA ILE A 22 23.77 7.97 -4.57
C ILE A 22 24.18 6.51 -4.40
N LYS A 23 24.88 6.20 -3.29
CA LYS A 23 25.43 4.87 -3.01
C LYS A 23 25.25 4.47 -1.55
N GLY A 24 25.37 3.18 -1.24
CA GLY A 24 25.42 2.66 0.12
C GLY A 24 24.25 3.10 1.00
N ARG A 25 24.54 3.75 2.14
CA ARG A 25 23.53 4.16 3.12
C ARG A 25 22.49 5.13 2.56
N ASP A 26 22.88 6.05 1.68
CA ASP A 26 21.94 7.01 1.10
C ASP A 26 20.99 6.34 0.11
N LEU A 27 21.49 5.37 -0.66
CA LEU A 27 20.66 4.56 -1.54
C LEU A 27 19.66 3.73 -0.71
N ASN A 28 20.09 3.16 0.41
CA ASN A 28 19.21 2.42 1.31
C ASN A 28 18.13 3.30 1.94
N SER A 29 18.48 4.49 2.41
CA SER A 29 17.50 5.45 2.93
C SER A 29 16.47 5.86 1.86
N LEU A 30 16.92 6.02 0.61
CA LEU A 30 16.03 6.28 -0.52
C LEU A 30 15.10 5.09 -0.78
N LEU A 31 15.64 3.88 -0.88
CA LEU A 31 14.86 2.66 -1.12
C LEU A 31 13.84 2.40 -0.01
N GLU A 32 14.20 2.61 1.26
CA GLU A 32 13.26 2.53 2.39
C GLU A 32 12.13 3.56 2.27
N THR A 33 12.44 4.74 1.78
CA THR A 33 11.43 5.78 1.52
C THR A 33 10.50 5.36 0.38
N LEU A 34 11.03 4.77 -0.68
CA LEU A 34 10.24 4.22 -1.79
C LEU A 34 9.39 3.03 -1.37
N ILE A 35 9.86 2.13 -0.50
CA ILE A 35 9.04 1.04 0.06
C ILE A 35 7.85 1.60 0.84
N ARG A 36 8.08 2.63 1.68
CA ARG A 36 6.98 3.26 2.41
C ARG A 36 5.97 3.89 1.44
N MET A 37 6.45 4.48 0.34
CA MET A 37 5.59 5.02 -0.71
C MET A 37 4.76 3.94 -1.40
N GLU A 38 5.37 2.82 -1.79
CA GLU A 38 4.69 1.65 -2.36
C GLU A 38 3.62 1.06 -1.41
N GLN A 39 3.91 1.00 -0.10
CA GLN A 39 2.92 0.55 0.88
C GLN A 39 1.71 1.49 0.95
N LEU A 40 1.92 2.81 0.85
CA LEU A 40 0.84 3.78 0.81
C LEU A 40 0.07 3.72 -0.52
N GLU A 41 0.76 3.57 -1.64
CA GLU A 41 0.16 3.35 -2.96
C GLU A 41 -0.82 2.17 -2.90
N HIS A 42 -0.40 1.01 -2.39
CA HIS A 42 -1.29 -0.13 -2.24
C HIS A 42 -2.47 0.14 -1.30
N ALA A 43 -2.29 0.94 -0.24
CA ALA A 43 -3.39 1.32 0.65
C ALA A 43 -4.42 2.23 -0.05
N VAL A 44 -3.96 3.11 -0.95
CA VAL A 44 -4.79 4.04 -1.73
C VAL A 44 -5.50 3.31 -2.88
N VAL A 45 -4.78 2.45 -3.62
CA VAL A 45 -5.33 1.65 -4.73
C VAL A 45 -6.42 0.69 -4.24
N ARG A 46 -6.25 0.06 -3.06
CA ARG A 46 -7.29 -0.77 -2.44
C ARG A 46 -8.60 -0.01 -2.15
N LYS A 47 -8.52 1.31 -2.04
CA LYS A 47 -9.66 2.20 -1.80
C LYS A 47 -10.30 2.71 -3.10
N GLY A 48 -9.91 2.14 -4.24
CA GLY A 48 -10.45 2.50 -5.57
C GLY A 48 -9.89 3.81 -6.12
N VAL A 49 -8.83 4.36 -5.52
CA VAL A 49 -8.22 5.62 -5.95
C VAL A 49 -6.98 5.33 -6.79
N GLU A 50 -6.96 5.86 -8.02
CA GLU A 50 -5.77 5.84 -8.86
C GLU A 50 -4.66 6.72 -8.25
N PHE A 51 -3.51 6.11 -7.95
CA PHE A 51 -2.44 6.77 -7.21
C PHE A 51 -1.78 7.92 -7.98
N GLU A 52 -1.64 7.82 -9.31
CA GLU A 52 -1.07 8.91 -10.12
C GLU A 52 -1.95 10.16 -10.09
N SER A 53 -3.26 9.98 -10.27
CA SER A 53 -4.27 11.03 -10.14
C SER A 53 -4.28 11.61 -8.73
N PHE A 54 -4.05 10.79 -7.70
CA PHE A 54 -3.93 11.26 -6.32
C PHE A 54 -2.68 12.12 -6.08
N LEU A 55 -1.53 11.74 -6.65
CA LEU A 55 -0.29 12.51 -6.54
C LEU A 55 -0.40 13.92 -7.16
N LYS A 56 -1.13 14.04 -8.27
CA LYS A 56 -1.37 15.34 -8.94
C LYS A 56 -2.27 16.28 -8.13
N ARG A 57 -3.10 15.74 -7.22
CA ARG A 57 -4.01 16.51 -6.35
C ARG A 57 -3.32 17.04 -5.09
N ARG A 58 -2.03 17.35 -5.17
CA ARG A 58 -1.30 17.98 -4.08
C ARG A 58 -1.72 19.44 -3.97
N HIS A 59 -2.08 19.88 -2.76
CA HIS A 59 -2.46 21.28 -2.55
C HIS A 59 -1.26 22.20 -2.88
N PRO A 60 -1.43 23.22 -3.75
CA PRO A 60 -0.32 24.07 -4.21
C PRO A 60 0.41 24.82 -3.08
N GLU A 61 -0.33 25.34 -2.09
CA GLU A 61 0.24 26.14 -1.00
C GLU A 61 0.70 25.32 0.22
N THR A 62 -0.11 24.36 0.69
CA THR A 62 0.19 23.58 1.90
C THR A 62 0.99 22.31 1.62
N GLY A 63 1.06 21.87 0.37
CA GLY A 63 1.69 20.59 -0.01
C GLY A 63 0.97 19.35 0.55
N ALA A 64 -0.22 19.52 1.13
CA ALA A 64 -1.01 18.46 1.73
C ALA A 64 -1.73 17.62 0.66
N PHE A 65 -1.91 16.34 0.96
CA PHE A 65 -2.76 15.44 0.18
C PHE A 65 -4.16 15.37 0.78
N PRO A 66 -5.19 15.04 -0.02
CA PRO A 66 -6.54 14.87 0.48
C PRO A 66 -6.62 13.80 1.59
N LYS A 67 -7.27 14.14 2.70
CA LYS A 67 -7.49 13.23 3.85
C LYS A 67 -8.70 12.34 3.63
N TYR A 68 -9.68 12.76 2.83
CA TYR A 68 -10.90 12.01 2.56
C TYR A 68 -11.20 11.97 1.06
N MET A 69 -11.70 10.84 0.60
CA MET A 69 -12.43 10.74 -0.67
C MET A 69 -13.90 10.50 -0.36
N VAL A 70 -14.77 11.32 -0.94
CA VAL A 70 -16.21 11.24 -0.82
C VAL A 70 -16.78 10.80 -2.16
N THR A 71 -17.51 9.70 -2.16
CA THR A 71 -18.28 9.21 -3.30
C THR A 71 -19.75 9.52 -3.04
N ILE A 72 -20.35 10.27 -3.96
CA ILE A 72 -21.78 10.58 -3.98
C ILE A 72 -22.37 9.76 -5.12
N GLU A 73 -23.03 8.66 -4.79
CA GLU A 73 -23.68 7.80 -5.78
C GLU A 73 -25.10 8.34 -6.03
N GLY A 74 -25.37 8.87 -7.21
CA GLY A 74 -26.70 9.26 -7.68
C GLY A 74 -27.36 8.23 -8.58
N SER A 75 -28.64 8.43 -8.90
CA SER A 75 -29.42 7.52 -9.76
C SER A 75 -28.88 7.36 -11.19
N SER A 76 -27.99 8.25 -11.64
CA SER A 76 -27.43 8.25 -13.00
C SER A 76 -25.97 8.70 -13.10
N SER A 77 -25.32 9.04 -11.99
CA SER A 77 -23.92 9.54 -11.98
C SER A 77 -23.26 9.33 -10.63
N GLU A 78 -22.03 8.82 -10.64
CA GLU A 78 -21.14 8.78 -9.48
C GLU A 78 -20.25 10.03 -9.48
N GLU A 79 -20.36 10.86 -8.45
CA GLU A 79 -19.49 12.03 -8.25
C GLU A 79 -18.45 11.71 -7.17
N GLN A 80 -17.16 11.77 -7.52
CA GLN A 80 -16.06 11.61 -6.58
C GLN A 80 -15.43 12.96 -6.25
N ARG A 81 -15.40 13.31 -4.95
CA ARG A 81 -14.82 14.56 -4.46
C ARG A 81 -13.77 14.29 -3.38
N PHE A 82 -12.69 15.05 -3.40
CA PHE A 82 -11.57 14.89 -2.48
C PHE A 82 -11.53 16.07 -1.53
N VAL A 83 -11.28 15.78 -0.26
CA VAL A 83 -11.38 16.74 0.83
C VAL A 83 -10.11 16.69 1.68
N TYR A 84 -9.59 17.85 2.06
CA TYR A 84 -8.29 17.96 2.73
C TYR A 84 -8.43 18.10 4.24
N THR A 85 -9.54 18.67 4.73
CA THR A 85 -9.77 18.93 6.16
C THR A 85 -11.10 18.39 6.66
N ASP A 86 -11.18 18.14 7.98
CA ASP A 86 -12.43 17.72 8.65
C ASP A 86 -13.54 18.79 8.52
N SER A 87 -13.15 20.06 8.46
CA SER A 87 -14.06 21.19 8.27
C SER A 87 -14.68 21.19 6.88
N GLU A 88 -13.88 20.97 5.83
CA GLU A 88 -14.39 20.85 4.46
C GLU A 88 -15.31 19.62 4.30
N LEU A 89 -15.02 18.53 5.01
CA LEU A 89 -15.87 17.32 4.97
C LEU A 89 -17.24 17.63 5.58
N SER A 90 -17.25 18.35 6.70
CA SER A 90 -18.46 18.79 7.38
C SER A 90 -19.27 19.76 6.51
N GLN A 91 -18.60 20.69 5.81
CA GLN A 91 -19.25 21.61 4.88
C GLN A 91 -19.86 20.89 3.68
N LEU A 92 -19.10 19.99 3.04
CA LEU A 92 -19.58 19.19 1.91
C LEU A 92 -20.76 18.31 2.34
N ARG A 93 -20.69 17.72 3.54
CA ARG A 93 -21.81 16.98 4.13
C ARG A 93 -23.04 17.86 4.27
N ASN A 94 -22.90 19.05 4.86
CA ASN A 94 -24.02 19.97 5.04
C ASN A 94 -24.61 20.44 3.70
N GLU A 95 -23.77 20.69 2.69
CA GLU A 95 -24.20 21.04 1.33
C GLU A 95 -25.02 19.91 0.69
N VAL A 96 -24.54 18.68 0.80
CA VAL A 96 -25.25 17.49 0.26
C VAL A 96 -26.54 17.24 1.04
N GLU A 97 -26.54 17.40 2.37
CA GLU A 97 -27.75 17.31 3.21
C GLU A 97 -28.80 18.36 2.82
N GLN A 98 -28.39 19.59 2.55
CA GLN A 98 -29.31 20.64 2.10
C GLN A 98 -29.83 20.41 0.68
N ARG A 99 -29.01 19.88 -0.23
CA ARG A 99 -29.43 19.53 -1.60
C ARG A 99 -30.45 18.38 -1.62
N ILE A 100 -30.35 17.46 -0.67
CA ILE A 100 -31.20 16.27 -0.58
C ILE A 100 -32.42 16.51 0.35
N GLY A 101 -32.35 17.51 1.23
CA GLY A 101 -33.44 17.87 2.16
C GLY A 101 -33.69 16.82 3.24
N ARG A 102 -32.71 15.95 3.52
CA ARG A 102 -32.77 14.88 4.54
C ARG A 102 -31.41 14.68 5.20
N GLN A 103 -31.44 14.24 6.45
CA GLN A 103 -30.25 13.85 7.21
C GLN A 103 -29.65 12.58 6.59
N LEU A 104 -28.35 12.61 6.26
CA LEU A 104 -27.66 11.46 5.70
C LEU A 104 -27.42 10.41 6.80
N GLU A 105 -27.77 9.15 6.51
CA GLU A 105 -27.37 8.02 7.36
C GLU A 105 -25.85 7.81 7.23
N ILE A 106 -25.16 7.81 8.38
CA ILE A 106 -23.71 7.67 8.45
C ILE A 106 -23.35 6.21 8.23
N PHE A 107 -22.81 5.88 7.06
CA PHE A 107 -22.11 4.62 6.83
C PHE A 107 -20.62 4.93 6.79
N GLY A 108 -19.94 4.73 7.92
CA GLY A 108 -18.47 4.78 7.97
C GLY A 108 -17.93 3.37 7.78
N ASP A 109 -17.05 3.16 6.80
CA ASP A 109 -16.25 1.96 6.43
C ASP A 109 -16.85 0.53 6.63
N GLU A 110 -18.12 0.41 7.01
CA GLU A 110 -18.86 -0.84 7.16
C GLU A 110 -19.89 -0.94 6.04
N ASN A 111 -19.81 -2.04 5.31
CA ASN A 111 -20.73 -2.40 4.23
C ASN A 111 -22.17 -2.42 4.74
N GLY A 112 -22.89 -1.32 4.51
CA GLY A 112 -24.32 -1.22 4.75
C GLY A 112 -25.12 -2.13 3.82
N SER A 113 -25.84 -3.06 4.43
CA SER A 113 -26.81 -3.99 3.85
C SER A 113 -27.66 -3.43 2.69
N ASN A 114 -27.85 -4.25 1.66
CA ASN A 114 -28.77 -4.01 0.55
C ASN A 114 -30.24 -4.00 1.03
N GLY A 115 -30.77 -2.81 1.28
CA GLY A 115 -32.20 -2.54 1.31
C GLY A 115 -32.58 -1.69 0.09
N GLU A 116 -33.45 -2.24 -0.77
CA GLU A 116 -34.02 -1.56 -1.94
C GLU A 116 -34.75 -0.28 -1.54
N SER A 117 -34.16 0.87 -1.86
CA SER A 117 -34.89 2.06 -2.31
C SER A 117 -33.91 2.94 -3.09
N THR A 118 -34.39 3.66 -4.09
CA THR A 118 -33.66 4.59 -4.96
C THR A 118 -33.02 5.74 -4.15
N LYS A 119 -31.96 5.43 -3.40
CA LYS A 119 -31.31 6.29 -2.40
C LYS A 119 -29.95 6.71 -2.93
N LEU A 120 -29.70 8.03 -2.96
CA LEU A 120 -28.35 8.54 -3.09
C LEU A 120 -27.53 8.06 -1.90
N LYS A 121 -26.45 7.31 -2.14
CA LYS A 121 -25.54 6.82 -1.08
C LYS A 121 -24.39 7.81 -0.94
N PHE A 122 -24.19 8.34 0.26
CA PHE A 122 -23.03 9.17 0.61
C PHE A 122 -22.02 8.28 1.33
N ARG A 123 -20.93 7.93 0.64
CA ARG A 123 -19.84 7.12 1.21
C ARG A 123 -18.58 7.98 1.26
N TRP A 124 -17.91 8.02 2.40
CA TRP A 124 -16.55 8.58 2.46
C TRP A 124 -15.55 7.50 2.85
N VAL A 125 -14.35 7.62 2.34
CA VAL A 125 -13.23 6.76 2.64
C VAL A 125 -12.10 7.63 3.16
N GLU A 126 -11.66 7.36 4.39
CA GLU A 126 -10.53 8.08 4.98
C GLU A 126 -9.22 7.62 4.33
N ILE A 127 -8.43 8.54 3.82
CA ILE A 127 -7.10 8.27 3.27
C ILE A 127 -6.08 8.61 4.36
N TYR A 128 -5.90 7.69 5.32
CA TYR A 128 -4.87 7.79 6.36
C TYR A 128 -3.43 7.92 5.83
N ALA A 129 -3.23 7.68 4.52
CA ALA A 129 -1.96 7.85 3.84
C ALA A 129 -1.51 9.32 3.66
N ALA A 130 -2.42 10.29 3.77
CA ALA A 130 -2.16 11.69 3.38
C ALA A 130 -0.96 12.32 4.13
N GLN A 131 -0.94 12.24 5.46
CA GLN A 131 0.16 12.82 6.26
C GLN A 131 1.50 12.13 6.02
N SER A 132 1.47 10.80 5.94
CA SER A 132 2.66 9.99 5.68
C SER A 132 3.23 10.27 4.29
N LEU A 133 2.37 10.45 3.29
CA LEU A 133 2.76 10.78 1.93
C LEU A 133 3.37 12.18 1.85
N SER A 134 2.80 13.18 2.53
CA SER A 134 3.41 14.52 2.61
C SER A 134 4.82 14.48 3.22
N ARG A 135 5.05 13.68 4.27
CA ARG A 135 6.40 13.50 4.86
C ARG A 135 7.37 12.82 3.90
N ILE A 136 6.91 11.80 3.17
CA ILE A 136 7.70 11.10 2.15
C ILE A 136 8.06 12.05 1.02
N MET A 137 7.10 12.81 0.50
CA MET A 137 7.33 13.80 -0.55
C MET A 137 8.31 14.88 -0.09
N ALA A 138 8.17 15.41 1.12
CA ALA A 138 9.14 16.35 1.68
C ALA A 138 10.56 15.75 1.79
N SER A 139 10.67 14.45 2.10
CA SER A 139 11.96 13.75 2.09
C SER A 139 12.52 13.56 0.68
N LEU A 140 11.67 13.37 -0.34
CA LEU A 140 12.08 13.28 -1.74
C LEU A 140 12.48 14.65 -2.30
N GLU A 141 11.79 15.72 -1.92
CA GLU A 141 12.11 17.10 -2.27
C GLU A 141 13.48 17.51 -1.76
N LYS A 142 13.79 17.21 -0.49
CA LYS A 142 15.13 17.45 0.10
C LYS A 142 16.25 16.75 -0.67
N ARG A 143 15.94 15.66 -1.37
CA ARG A 143 16.89 14.88 -2.18
C ARG A 143 16.86 15.28 -3.67
N GLY A 144 16.05 16.27 -4.06
CA GLY A 144 15.88 16.70 -5.46
C GLY A 144 15.11 15.69 -6.33
N LEU A 145 14.49 14.67 -5.72
CA LEU A 145 13.86 13.56 -6.45
C LEU A 145 12.36 13.74 -6.71
N ALA A 146 11.73 14.73 -6.07
CA ALA A 146 10.29 14.98 -6.22
C ALA A 146 9.89 15.50 -7.62
N ALA A 147 10.84 16.02 -8.40
CA ALA A 147 10.61 16.45 -9.77
C ALA A 147 10.50 15.27 -10.76
N TYR A 148 10.89 14.07 -10.34
CA TYR A 148 10.88 12.90 -11.19
C TYR A 148 9.58 12.11 -11.04
N PRO A 149 9.09 11.51 -12.15
CA PRO A 149 7.86 10.75 -12.14
C PRO A 149 8.01 9.50 -11.26
N TYR A 150 6.95 9.18 -10.52
CA TYR A 150 6.92 7.96 -9.71
C TYR A 150 6.82 6.71 -10.61
N TYR A 151 5.91 6.73 -11.58
CA TYR A 151 5.77 5.70 -12.60
C TYR A 151 6.70 5.93 -13.80
N LYS A 152 6.75 4.94 -14.69
CA LYS A 152 7.57 4.96 -15.91
C LYS A 152 7.20 6.15 -16.79
N SER A 153 8.21 6.90 -17.22
CA SER A 153 8.10 7.99 -18.19
C SER A 153 8.95 7.71 -19.43
N ASP A 154 8.79 8.52 -20.47
CA ASP A 154 9.52 8.35 -21.74
C ASP A 154 11.02 8.64 -21.61
N LYS A 155 11.42 9.50 -20.66
CA LYS A 155 12.82 9.92 -20.49
C LYS A 155 13.42 9.38 -19.20
N PRO A 156 14.55 8.64 -19.26
CA PRO A 156 15.24 8.22 -18.06
C PRO A 156 15.92 9.41 -17.38
N PHE A 157 15.70 9.54 -16.07
CA PHE A 157 16.28 10.61 -15.26
C PHE A 157 17.52 10.17 -14.48
N GLY A 158 17.76 8.87 -14.38
CA GLY A 158 18.97 8.34 -13.77
C GLY A 158 19.35 6.98 -14.34
N THR A 159 20.53 6.52 -13.98
CA THR A 159 21.06 5.20 -14.34
C THR A 159 21.48 4.48 -13.07
N LEU A 160 20.99 3.26 -12.89
CA LEU A 160 21.47 2.34 -11.87
C LEU A 160 22.65 1.56 -12.45
N VAL A 161 23.81 1.71 -11.83
CA VAL A 161 25.06 1.05 -12.21
C VAL A 161 25.37 -0.01 -11.16
N GLY A 162 25.48 -1.27 -11.61
CA GLY A 162 25.93 -2.37 -10.77
C GLY A 162 27.39 -2.76 -11.00
N GLU A 163 27.92 -3.61 -10.13
CA GLU A 163 29.33 -4.03 -10.11
C GLU A 163 29.80 -4.64 -11.45
N ASN A 164 28.95 -5.41 -12.13
CA ASN A 164 29.27 -6.08 -13.39
C ASN A 164 29.34 -5.13 -14.61
N GLY A 165 29.30 -3.81 -14.39
CA GLY A 165 29.18 -2.81 -15.46
C GLY A 165 27.78 -2.72 -16.08
N ASN A 166 26.80 -3.44 -15.54
CA ASN A 166 25.41 -3.37 -15.97
C ASN A 166 24.85 -1.97 -15.65
N ARG A 167 24.40 -1.27 -16.70
CA ARG A 167 23.77 0.06 -16.60
C ARG A 167 22.29 -0.07 -16.93
N ILE A 168 21.43 0.17 -15.95
CA ILE A 168 19.97 0.11 -16.09
C ILE A 168 19.42 1.54 -16.09
N PRO A 169 18.87 2.04 -17.20
CA PRO A 169 18.24 3.34 -17.24
C PRO A 169 16.93 3.32 -16.43
N ILE A 170 16.78 4.29 -15.56
CA ILE A 170 15.65 4.47 -14.66
C ILE A 170 14.83 5.68 -15.12
N SER A 171 13.55 5.42 -15.38
CA SER A 171 12.57 6.37 -15.90
C SER A 171 11.39 6.61 -14.94
N GLY A 172 11.35 5.88 -13.82
CA GLY A 172 10.39 6.07 -12.73
C GLY A 172 11.01 5.70 -11.39
N LEU A 173 10.58 6.33 -10.30
CA LEU A 173 11.05 5.97 -8.95
C LEU A 173 10.62 4.55 -8.54
N SER A 174 9.45 4.07 -8.96
CA SER A 174 9.02 2.68 -8.73
C SER A 174 9.95 1.69 -9.45
N GLN A 175 10.35 2.01 -10.68
CA GLN A 175 11.29 1.20 -11.47
C GLN A 175 12.65 1.05 -10.76
N LEU A 176 13.13 2.07 -10.05
CA LEU A 176 14.37 1.96 -9.27
C LEU A 176 14.27 0.86 -8.20
N LEU A 177 13.16 0.85 -7.46
CA LEU A 177 12.93 -0.12 -6.40
C LEU A 177 12.87 -1.55 -6.97
N ASP A 178 12.17 -1.72 -8.09
CA ASP A 178 12.05 -3.03 -8.75
C ASP A 178 13.38 -3.49 -9.34
N ALA A 179 14.13 -2.60 -9.98
CA ALA A 179 15.45 -2.92 -10.54
C ALA A 179 16.42 -3.40 -9.45
N VAL A 180 16.46 -2.74 -8.29
CA VAL A 180 17.29 -3.16 -7.16
C VAL A 180 16.83 -4.52 -6.60
N ARG A 181 15.52 -4.76 -6.50
CA ARG A 181 14.98 -6.06 -6.05
C ARG A 181 15.34 -7.19 -6.99
N GLU A 182 15.23 -6.96 -8.30
CA GLU A 182 15.58 -7.95 -9.32
C GLU A 182 17.07 -8.26 -9.31
N LEU A 183 17.93 -7.24 -9.16
CA LEU A 183 19.37 -7.46 -9.01
C LEU A 183 19.69 -8.24 -7.72
N GLY A 184 19.05 -7.90 -6.60
CA GLY A 184 19.20 -8.63 -5.34
C GLY A 184 18.62 -10.05 -5.36
N ARG A 185 17.74 -10.38 -6.31
CA ARG A 185 17.21 -11.75 -6.51
C ARG A 185 18.10 -12.59 -7.43
N LYS A 186 18.84 -11.97 -8.36
CA LYS A 186 19.70 -12.70 -9.30
C LYS A 186 20.73 -13.53 -8.54
N GLY A 187 20.75 -14.83 -8.81
CA GLY A 187 21.65 -15.79 -8.15
C GLY A 187 21.12 -16.37 -6.84
N LEU A 188 19.96 -15.93 -6.34
CA LEU A 188 19.32 -16.50 -5.15
C LEU A 188 18.22 -17.49 -5.54
N ALA A 189 18.34 -18.72 -5.04
CA ALA A 189 17.23 -19.67 -5.02
C ALA A 189 16.36 -19.38 -3.80
N ILE A 190 15.20 -18.76 -4.00
CA ILE A 190 14.23 -18.48 -2.93
C ILE A 190 13.22 -19.61 -2.89
N GLN A 191 13.22 -20.38 -1.80
CA GLN A 191 12.21 -21.42 -1.54
C GLN A 191 11.26 -20.96 -0.44
N ARG A 192 9.95 -21.00 -0.73
CA ARG A 192 8.88 -20.77 0.24
C ARG A 192 8.35 -22.13 0.70
N TYR A 193 8.58 -22.46 1.97
CA TYR A 193 8.00 -23.65 2.59
C TYR A 193 6.51 -23.42 2.86
N LYS A 194 5.64 -24.23 2.24
CA LYS A 194 4.17 -24.14 2.45
C LYS A 194 3.71 -25.11 3.52
N GLY A 195 4.39 -26.25 3.65
CA GLY A 195 4.20 -27.21 4.73
C GLY A 195 5.49 -27.54 5.48
N LEU A 196 5.35 -28.04 6.70
CA LEU A 196 6.49 -28.53 7.50
C LEU A 196 7.19 -29.73 6.84
N GLY A 197 6.45 -30.53 6.06
CA GLY A 197 6.99 -31.70 5.36
C GLY A 197 7.87 -31.38 4.14
N GLU A 198 7.96 -30.10 3.73
CA GLU A 198 8.90 -29.66 2.68
C GLU A 198 10.31 -29.44 3.22
N MET A 199 10.49 -29.45 4.55
CA MET A 199 11.78 -29.29 5.21
C MET A 199 12.40 -30.64 5.55
N ASN A 200 13.72 -30.74 5.40
CA ASN A 200 14.46 -31.88 5.95
C ASN A 200 14.47 -31.84 7.49
N PRO A 201 14.58 -32.99 8.19
CA PRO A 201 14.55 -33.03 9.66
C PRO A 201 15.53 -32.08 10.35
N ASP A 202 16.77 -31.97 9.84
CA ASP A 202 17.79 -31.07 10.40
C ASP A 202 17.38 -29.59 10.26
N GLN A 203 16.83 -29.22 9.10
CA GLN A 203 16.33 -27.85 8.86
C GLN A 203 15.15 -27.53 9.77
N LEU A 204 14.21 -28.47 9.97
CA LEU A 204 13.07 -28.28 10.87
C LEU A 204 13.55 -28.08 12.32
N TYR A 205 14.53 -28.88 12.75
CA TYR A 205 15.11 -28.75 14.08
C TYR A 205 15.78 -27.39 14.26
N GLU A 206 16.68 -27.01 13.35
CA GLU A 206 17.44 -25.76 13.44
C GLU A 206 16.56 -24.51 13.40
N THR A 207 15.52 -24.52 12.58
CA THR A 207 14.66 -23.35 12.35
C THR A 207 13.53 -23.24 13.38
N THR A 208 12.91 -24.37 13.75
CA THR A 208 11.62 -24.37 14.46
C THR A 208 11.72 -24.97 15.87
N MET A 209 12.59 -25.95 16.11
CA MET A 209 12.64 -26.66 17.39
C MET A 209 13.76 -26.20 18.33
N ASN A 210 14.89 -25.73 17.81
CA ASN A 210 16.05 -25.30 18.59
C ASN A 210 15.66 -24.15 19.53
N ARG A 211 15.87 -24.31 20.84
CA ARG A 211 15.49 -23.34 21.87
C ARG A 211 16.11 -21.95 21.69
N GLU A 212 17.30 -21.87 21.11
CA GLU A 212 18.02 -20.62 20.90
C GLU A 212 17.53 -19.85 19.67
N LYS A 213 17.02 -20.56 18.65
CA LYS A 213 16.63 -19.99 17.35
C LYS A 213 15.11 -19.90 17.15
N ARG A 214 14.34 -20.75 17.83
CA ARG A 214 12.89 -20.86 17.64
C ARG A 214 12.17 -19.58 18.03
N LYS A 215 11.12 -19.26 17.29
CA LYS A 215 10.17 -18.20 17.61
C LYS A 215 8.85 -18.83 18.01
N LEU A 216 8.46 -18.67 19.27
CA LEU A 216 7.19 -19.17 19.79
C LEU A 216 6.18 -18.03 19.89
N LEU A 217 4.92 -18.32 19.57
CA LEU A 217 3.79 -17.43 19.80
C LEU A 217 3.00 -17.96 21.00
N LYS A 218 2.71 -17.10 21.98
CA LYS A 218 1.88 -17.46 23.14
C LYS A 218 0.42 -17.15 22.81
N VAL A 219 -0.44 -18.15 22.88
CA VAL A 219 -1.88 -18.02 22.68
C VAL A 219 -2.55 -17.53 23.97
N VAL A 220 -3.41 -16.52 23.87
CA VAL A 220 -4.25 -16.04 24.98
C VAL A 220 -5.72 -16.39 24.77
N LEU A 221 -6.54 -16.26 25.81
CA LEU A 221 -7.96 -16.64 25.75
C LEU A 221 -8.73 -15.87 24.66
N GLU A 222 -8.38 -14.60 24.43
CA GLU A 222 -8.97 -13.80 23.36
C GLU A 222 -8.71 -14.38 21.96
N ASP A 223 -7.54 -14.99 21.73
CA ASP A 223 -7.22 -15.61 20.45
C ASP A 223 -8.09 -16.85 20.21
N ALA A 224 -8.39 -17.60 21.28
CA ALA A 224 -9.30 -18.75 21.19
C ALA A 224 -10.73 -18.32 20.84
N ALA A 225 -11.23 -17.24 21.44
CA ALA A 225 -12.54 -16.68 21.11
C ALA A 225 -12.58 -16.16 19.66
N ARG A 226 -11.52 -15.47 19.19
CA ARG A 226 -11.42 -15.03 17.79
C ARG A 226 -11.35 -16.20 16.81
N ALA A 227 -10.66 -17.29 17.17
CA ALA A 227 -10.58 -18.49 16.36
C ALA A 227 -11.94 -19.20 16.24
N ASP A 228 -12.70 -19.30 17.33
CA ASP A 228 -14.05 -19.88 17.33
C ASP A 228 -15.03 -19.04 16.49
N GLN A 229 -14.98 -17.71 16.62
CA GLN A 229 -15.76 -16.81 15.78
C GLN A 229 -15.43 -17.00 14.29
N MET A 230 -14.14 -17.07 13.94
CA MET A 230 -13.71 -17.30 12.56
C MET A 230 -14.18 -18.66 12.04
N PHE A 231 -14.11 -19.71 12.87
CA PHE A 231 -14.63 -21.03 12.55
C PHE A 231 -16.13 -20.99 12.26
N ASN A 232 -16.92 -20.33 13.11
CA ASN A 232 -18.37 -20.20 12.93
C ASN A 232 -18.72 -19.40 11.66
N ILE A 233 -17.98 -18.34 11.32
CA ILE A 233 -18.21 -17.58 10.09
C ILE A 233 -17.89 -18.43 8.84
N LEU A 234 -16.78 -19.17 8.85
CA LEU A 234 -16.31 -19.89 7.67
C LEU A 234 -16.96 -21.28 7.49
N MET A 235 -17.30 -21.94 8.59
CA MET A 235 -17.80 -23.33 8.61
C MET A 235 -19.24 -23.44 9.12
N GLY A 236 -19.85 -22.35 9.60
CA GLY A 236 -21.25 -22.33 10.02
C GLY A 236 -22.22 -22.46 8.85
N GLU A 237 -23.49 -22.67 9.14
CA GLU A 237 -24.52 -22.96 8.13
C GLU A 237 -24.92 -21.72 7.30
N ASP A 238 -24.77 -20.52 7.87
CA ASP A 238 -25.15 -19.27 7.22
C ASP A 238 -24.18 -18.86 6.12
N VAL A 239 -24.71 -18.78 4.89
CA VAL A 239 -23.92 -18.45 3.68
C VAL A 239 -23.57 -16.96 3.61
N GLU A 240 -24.46 -16.09 4.08
CA GLU A 240 -24.34 -14.64 3.91
C GLU A 240 -23.15 -14.03 4.70
N PRO A 241 -22.93 -14.35 5.99
CA PRO A 241 -21.75 -13.87 6.72
C PRO A 241 -20.44 -14.36 6.11
N ARG A 242 -20.42 -15.61 5.60
CA ARG A 242 -19.26 -16.18 4.92
C ARG A 242 -18.94 -15.43 3.63
N ARG A 243 -19.97 -15.12 2.83
CA ARG A 243 -19.82 -14.40 1.56
C ARG A 243 -19.25 -13.00 1.78
N GLN A 244 -19.82 -12.25 2.73
CA GLN A 244 -19.34 -10.91 3.10
C GLN A 244 -17.87 -10.95 3.57
N PHE A 245 -17.54 -11.90 4.44
CA PHE A 245 -16.16 -12.08 4.90
C PHE A 245 -15.17 -12.33 3.76
N ILE A 246 -15.51 -13.18 2.79
CA ILE A 246 -14.67 -13.46 1.63
C ILE A 246 -14.52 -12.21 0.75
N GLU A 247 -15.61 -11.51 0.45
CA GLU A 247 -15.59 -10.30 -0.41
C GLU A 247 -14.74 -9.19 0.19
N GLU A 248 -14.88 -8.91 1.49
CA GLU A 248 -14.12 -7.88 2.20
C GLU A 248 -12.63 -8.19 2.29
N ASN A 249 -12.28 -9.47 2.47
CA ASN A 249 -10.90 -9.89 2.65
C ASN A 249 -10.20 -10.27 1.34
N ALA A 250 -10.93 -10.55 0.26
CA ALA A 250 -10.37 -10.96 -1.03
C ALA A 250 -9.33 -9.96 -1.57
N ILE A 251 -9.59 -8.66 -1.42
CA ILE A 251 -8.70 -7.57 -1.86
C ILE A 251 -7.45 -7.46 -0.97
N ASN A 252 -7.50 -7.99 0.26
CA ASN A 252 -6.41 -7.96 1.22
C ASN A 252 -5.44 -9.14 1.11
N VAL A 253 -5.82 -10.21 0.40
CA VAL A 253 -4.96 -11.39 0.27
C VAL A 253 -3.86 -11.14 -0.77
N ARG A 254 -2.62 -11.00 -0.28
CA ARG A 254 -1.43 -10.77 -1.13
C ARG A 254 -0.70 -12.04 -1.55
N ASN A 255 -0.91 -13.15 -0.84
CA ASN A 255 -0.07 -14.35 -0.94
C ASN A 255 -0.89 -15.62 -1.23
N LEU A 256 -1.91 -15.54 -2.09
CA LEU A 256 -2.53 -16.71 -2.71
C LEU A 256 -1.60 -17.22 -3.81
N ASP A 257 -1.19 -18.47 -3.74
CA ASP A 257 -0.41 -19.07 -4.82
C ASP A 257 -1.35 -19.42 -6.00
N ILE A 258 -0.89 -19.12 -7.22
CA ILE A 258 -1.24 -19.83 -8.46
C ILE A 258 -0.14 -20.86 -8.71
#